data_AF-A0A8T4Y4Y2-F1
#
_entry.id   AF-A0A8T4Y4Y2-F1
#
_cell.length_a   1.000
_cell.length_b   1.000
_cell.length_c   1.000
_cell.angle_alpha   90.00
_cell.angle_beta   90.00
_cell.angle_gamma   90.00
#
_symmetry.space_group_name_H-M   'P 1'
#
loop_
_entity.id
_entity.type
_entity.pdbx_description
1 polymer ?
#
loop_
_entity_poly.entity_id
_entity_poly.type
_entity_poly.pdbx_seq_one_letter_code
_entity_poly.pdbx_strand_id
1 'polypeptide(L)' 'MLFKQIKHVGDNFSYIIADDESREAVVIDPSYNGNAIIDFANKNGLTIKFIINTHHHNDHVMDNLKVKKRFNSKINNRIP' A
#
# COMPACT_ATOMS: atom_id res chain seq x y z
N MET A 1 -10.54 2.04 -13.34
CA MET A 1 -9.80 1.38 -12.27
C MET A 1 -8.33 1.33 -12.63
N LEU A 2 -7.46 1.78 -11.72
CA LEU A 2 -6.01 1.66 -11.86
C LEU A 2 -5.51 0.50 -10.98
N PHE A 3 -4.64 -0.33 -11.56
CA PHE A 3 -3.96 -1.42 -10.86
C PHE A 3 -2.45 -1.31 -11.06
N LYS A 4 -1.69 -1.46 -9.96
CA LYS A 4 -0.22 -1.47 -10.01
C LYS A 4 0.36 -2.50 -9.06
N GLN A 5 1.18 -3.39 -9.60
CA GLN A 5 2.11 -4.21 -8.82
C GLN A 5 3.44 -3.47 -8.62
N ILE A 6 3.97 -3.51 -7.40
CA ILE A 6 5.27 -2.94 -7.01
C ILE A 6 6.13 -4.08 -6.47
N LYS A 7 7.28 -4.33 -7.11
CA LYS A 7 8.28 -5.30 -6.66
C LYS A 7 9.17 -4.68 -5.57
N HIS A 8 9.45 -5.48 -4.55
CA HIS A 8 10.30 -5.11 -3.41
C HIS A 8 11.57 -5.97 -3.34
N VAL A 9 12.16 -6.05 -2.15
CA VAL A 9 13.31 -6.92 -1.87
C VAL A 9 12.87 -8.38 -2.00
N GLY A 10 13.67 -9.18 -2.70
CA GLY A 10 13.36 -10.59 -2.97
C GLY A 10 12.13 -10.74 -3.88
N ASP A 11 11.24 -11.64 -3.48
CA ASP A 11 10.02 -11.99 -4.21
C ASP A 11 8.75 -11.40 -3.57
N ASN A 12 8.92 -10.32 -2.79
CA ASN A 12 7.80 -9.61 -2.19
C ASN A 12 7.21 -8.56 -3.13
N PHE A 13 5.89 -8.45 -3.11
CA PHE A 13 5.14 -7.52 -3.93
C PHE A 13 4.08 -6.80 -3.10
N SER A 14 3.93 -5.51 -3.33
CA SER A 14 2.71 -4.78 -2.96
C SER A 14 1.84 -4.54 -4.18
N TYR A 15 0.55 -4.32 -3.91
CA TYR A 15 -0.42 -3.99 -4.93
C TYR A 15 -1.14 -2.69 -4.57
N ILE A 16 -1.34 -1.82 -5.54
CA ILE A 16 -2.18 -0.64 -5.42
C ILE A 16 -3.38 -0.83 -6.34
N ILE A 17 -4.58 -0.71 -5.75
CA ILE A 17 -5.85 -0.69 -6.47
C ILE A 17 -6.46 0.68 -6.21
N ALA A 18 -6.77 1.42 -7.27
CA ALA A 18 -7.31 2.76 -7.16
C ALA A 18 -8.56 2.94 -8.03
N ASP A 19 -9.46 3.75 -7.49
CA ASP A 19 -10.61 4.27 -8.20
C ASP A 19 -10.17 5.45 -9.09
N ASP A 20 -10.67 5.47 -10.34
CA ASP A 20 -10.21 6.46 -11.32
C ASP A 20 -10.82 7.84 -11.07
N GLU A 21 -12.05 7.89 -10.56
CA GLU A 21 -12.82 9.12 -10.36
C GLU A 21 -12.41 9.83 -9.07
N SER A 22 -12.53 9.16 -7.93
CA SER A 22 -12.22 9.72 -6.60
C SER A 22 -10.73 9.83 -6.32
N ARG A 23 -9.90 9.11 -7.08
CA ARG A 23 -8.45 8.93 -6.83
C ARG A 23 -8.15 8.28 -5.46
N GLU A 24 -9.15 7.71 -4.81
CA GLU A 24 -8.94 6.93 -3.59
C GLU A 24 -8.33 5.57 -3.93
N ALA A 25 -7.41 5.11 -3.08
CA ALA A 25 -6.68 3.89 -3.30
C ALA A 25 -6.58 3.01 -2.05
N VAL A 26 -6.38 1.73 -2.29
CA VAL A 26 -6.00 0.74 -1.30
C VAL A 26 -4.62 0.20 -1.67
N VAL A 27 -3.77 -0.01 -0.66
CA VAL A 27 -2.52 -0.74 -0.83
C VAL A 27 -2.59 -2.08 -0.10
N ILE A 28 -2.06 -3.12 -0.74
CA ILE A 28 -1.95 -4.47 -0.21
C ILE A 28 -0.47 -4.76 0.08
N ASP A 29 -0.18 -5.29 1.27
CA ASP A 29 1.13 -5.74 1.74
C ASP A 29 2.30 -4.76 1.56
N PRO A 30 2.32 -3.57 2.20
CA PRO A 30 3.46 -2.66 2.19
C PRO A 30 4.75 -3.30 2.76
N SER A 31 5.56 -3.88 1.87
CA SER A 31 6.82 -4.57 2.18
C SER A 31 8.02 -3.69 1.87
N TYR A 32 8.98 -3.57 2.81
CA TYR A 32 10.37 -3.04 2.74
C TYR A 32 10.80 -1.90 1.79
N ASN A 33 9.89 -1.30 1.03
CA ASN A 33 10.11 -0.19 0.12
C ASN A 33 8.79 0.59 -0.07
N GLY A 34 8.25 1.05 1.05
CA GLY A 34 7.07 1.93 1.12
C GLY A 34 7.26 3.26 0.38
N ASN A 35 8.50 3.68 0.11
CA ASN A 35 8.75 4.87 -0.71
C ASN A 35 8.26 4.67 -2.16
N ALA A 36 8.48 3.50 -2.76
CA ALA A 36 7.95 3.21 -4.10
C ALA A 36 6.42 3.29 -4.16
N ILE A 37 5.73 2.86 -3.09
CA ILE A 37 4.27 3.03 -2.95
C ILE A 37 3.90 4.51 -2.88
N ILE A 38 4.57 5.27 -2.01
CA ILE A 38 4.32 6.71 -1.78
C ILE A 38 4.56 7.51 -3.06
N ASP A 39 5.66 7.26 -3.75
CA ASP A 39 6.05 7.97 -4.97
C ASP A 39 5.06 7.69 -6.10
N PHE A 40 4.67 6.41 -6.26
CA PHE A 40 3.65 6.05 -7.23
C PHE A 40 2.31 6.74 -6.92
N ALA A 41 1.87 6.72 -5.67
CA ALA A 41 0.62 7.36 -5.26
C ALA A 41 0.67 8.88 -5.50
N ASN A 42 1.73 9.56 -5.08
CA ASN A 42 1.90 11.00 -5.29
C ASN A 42 1.92 11.37 -6.77
N LYS A 43 2.69 10.64 -7.59
CA LYS A 43 2.80 10.87 -9.03
C LYS A 43 1.45 10.75 -9.74
N ASN A 44 0.57 9.89 -9.25
CA ASN A 44 -0.75 9.65 -9.82
C ASN A 44 -1.86 10.42 -9.09
N GLY A 45 -1.54 11.31 -8.14
CA GLY A 45 -2.54 12.06 -7.37
C GLY A 45 -3.48 11.17 -6.56
N LEU A 46 -3.01 10.00 -6.12
CA LEU A 46 -3.80 9.02 -5.36
C LEU A 46 -3.75 9.32 -3.86
N THR A 47 -4.87 9.09 -3.18
CA THR A 47 -4.96 9.11 -1.72
C THR A 47 -5.17 7.68 -1.21
N ILE A 48 -4.18 7.12 -0.52
CA ILE A 48 -4.31 5.77 0.07
C ILE A 48 -5.21 5.86 1.32
N LYS A 49 -6.41 5.30 1.24
CA LYS A 49 -7.39 5.29 2.34
C LYS A 49 -7.23 4.09 3.25
N PHE A 50 -6.86 2.96 2.67
CA PHE A 50 -6.73 1.69 3.39
C PHE A 50 -5.41 0.99 3.06
N ILE A 51 -4.85 0.36 4.09
CA ILE A 51 -3.78 -0.62 3.99
C ILE A 51 -4.40 -1.97 4.37
N ILE A 52 -4.23 -2.97 3.51
CA ILE A 52 -4.66 -4.35 3.76
C ILE A 52 -3.41 -5.20 3.81
N ASN A 53 -3.24 -5.99 4.86
CA ASN A 53 -2.22 -7.04 4.87
C ASN A 53 -2.89 -8.40 4.67
N THR A 54 -2.27 -9.25 3.85
CA THR A 54 -2.74 -10.61 3.60
C THR A 54 -2.50 -11.50 4.82
N HIS A 55 -1.39 -11.30 5.52
CA HIS A 55 -0.98 -12.01 6.72
C HIS A 55 0.00 -11.18 7.56
N HIS A 56 0.39 -11.67 8.74
CA HIS A 56 1.15 -10.91 9.75
C HIS A 56 2.67 -11.06 9.66
N HIS A 57 3.22 -11.74 8.64
CA HIS A 57 4.68 -11.84 8.54
C HIS A 57 5.30 -10.45 8.39
N ASN A 58 6.41 -10.26 9.10
CA ASN A 58 7.06 -8.95 9.24
C ASN A 58 7.39 -8.30 7.91
N ASP A 59 7.76 -9.11 6.93
CA ASP A 59 8.11 -8.65 5.60
C ASP A 59 6.92 -8.09 4.81
N HIS A 60 5.68 -8.44 5.13
CA HIS A 60 4.47 -7.89 4.48
C HIS A 60 3.87 -6.68 5.20
N VAL A 61 4.27 -6.42 6.44
CA VAL A 61 3.74 -5.33 7.28
C VAL A 61 4.75 -4.22 7.56
N MET A 62 6.02 -4.40 7.19
CA MET A 62 7.14 -3.56 7.62
C MET A 62 6.90 -2.07 7.39
N ASP A 63 6.34 -1.70 6.23
CA ASP A 63 6.13 -0.30 5.85
C ASP A 63 4.69 0.19 6.04
N ASN A 64 3.84 -0.57 6.75
CA ASN A 64 2.49 -0.16 7.11
C ASN A 64 2.45 1.22 7.77
N LEU A 65 3.26 1.40 8.82
CA LEU A 65 3.26 2.65 9.60
C LEU A 65 3.78 3.83 8.76
N LYS A 66 4.74 3.59 7.86
CA LYS A 66 5.27 4.60 6.95
C LYS A 66 4.18 5.10 6.00
N VAL A 67 3.49 4.17 5.31
CA VAL A 67 2.40 4.52 4.38
C VAL A 67 1.22 5.14 5.14
N LYS A 68 0.87 4.59 6.31
CA LYS A 68 -0.18 5.14 7.19
C LYS A 68 0.09 6.59 7.57
N LYS A 69 1.31 6.89 8.03
CA LYS A 69 1.70 8.24 8.43
C LYS A 69 1.65 9.22 7.25
N ARG A 70 2.04 8.78 6.05
CA ARG A 70 2.06 9.64 4.86
C ARG A 70 0.66 10.04 4.36
N PHE A 71 -0.31 9.14 4.44
CA PHE A 71 -1.65 9.33 3.86
C PHE A 71 -2.78 9.42 4.89
N ASN A 72 -2.46 9.35 6.18
CA ASN A 72 -3.44 9.24 7.26
C ASN A 72 -4.44 8.09 7.03
N SER A 73 -3.93 6.95 6.54
CA SER A 73 -4.75 5.81 6.12
C SER A 73 -5.13 4.91 7.30
N LYS A 74 -6.14 4.06 7.09
CA LYS A 74 -6.54 3.02 8.07
C LYS A 74 -5.88 1.70 7.69
N ILE A 75 -5.25 1.04 8.66
CA ILE A 75 -4.85 -0.36 8.49
C ILE A 75 -6.09 -1.20 8.77
N ASN A 76 -6.58 -1.91 7.76
CA ASN A 76 -7.81 -2.69 7.82
C ASN A 76 -7.46 -4.18 7.73
N ASN A 77 -7.08 -4.74 8.87
CA ASN A 77 -6.71 -6.15 9.01
C ASN A 77 -7.72 -6.84 9.94
N ARG A 78 -8.35 -7.91 9.47
CA ARG A 78 -8.86 -8.99 10.33
C ARG A 78 -7.88 -10.15 10.21
N ILE A 79 -6.69 -10.00 10.78
CA ILE A 79 -5.67 -11.06 10.77
C ILE A 79 -5.64 -11.63 12.18
N PRO A 80 -5.94 -12.93 12.38
CA PRO A 80 -5.74 -13.59 13.67
C PRO A 80 -4.24 -13.68 14.03
#